data_AF-A0A3M3KGL3-F1
#
_entry.id   AF-A0A3M3KGL3-F1
#
_cell.length_a   1.000
_cell.length_b   1.000
_cell.length_c   1.000
_cell.angle_alpha   90.00
_cell.angle_beta   90.00
_cell.angle_gamma   90.00
#
_symmetry.space_group_name_H-M   'P 1'
#
loop_
_entity.id
_entity.type
_entity.pdbx_description
1 polymer ?
#
loop_
_entity_poly.entity_id
_entity_poly.type
_entity_poly.pdbx_seq_one_letter_code
_entity_poly.pdbx_strand_id
1 'polypeptide(L)'
;MKWRVSDMDKSAAERIAQRFTGLPVEQRRQILAKMHETGQSFKLLPIAVTRHDAARIPLSYAQQRMLFLWQMELDNAAYNVPMAVRLNGPLDRQALSAALDQLVLRHETL
;
A
#
# COMPACT_ATOMS: atom_id res chain seq x y z
N MET A 1 31.86 -11.77 -7.34
CA MET A 1 31.68 -10.35 -6.90
C MET A 1 30.23 -10.20 -6.45
N LYS A 2 29.97 -10.07 -5.14
CA LYS A 2 28.61 -10.18 -4.54
C LYS A 2 28.08 -8.78 -4.25
N TRP A 3 27.40 -8.16 -5.22
CA TRP A 3 26.80 -6.82 -5.06
C TRP A 3 25.65 -6.88 -4.06
N ARG A 4 25.73 -6.13 -2.95
CA ARG A 4 24.68 -6.07 -1.93
C ARG A 4 23.73 -4.92 -2.26
N VAL A 5 22.42 -5.15 -2.13
CA VAL A 5 21.37 -4.14 -2.39
C VAL A 5 21.57 -2.85 -1.57
N SER A 6 22.23 -2.96 -0.42
CA SER A 6 22.60 -1.86 0.48
C SER A 6 23.60 -0.85 -0.12
N ASP A 7 24.40 -1.26 -1.10
CA ASP A 7 25.46 -0.41 -1.70
C ASP A 7 24.99 0.21 -3.04
N MET A 8 23.70 0.07 -3.37
CA MET A 8 23.16 0.43 -4.67
C MET A 8 22.61 1.86 -4.68
N ASP A 9 22.91 2.60 -5.75
CA ASP A 9 22.31 3.92 -6.01
C ASP A 9 20.78 3.84 -5.99
N LYS A 10 20.11 4.82 -5.33
CA LYS A 10 18.64 4.86 -5.19
C LYS A 10 17.94 4.79 -6.54
N SER A 11 18.47 5.47 -7.56
CA SER A 11 17.91 5.46 -8.92
C SER A 11 17.98 4.08 -9.58
N ALA A 12 18.99 3.27 -9.24
CA ALA A 12 19.13 1.92 -9.72
C ALA A 12 18.16 0.97 -8.99
N ALA A 13 18.00 1.13 -7.67
CA ALA A 13 17.06 0.36 -6.88
C ALA A 13 15.60 0.55 -7.35
N GLU A 14 15.21 1.79 -7.66
CA GLU A 14 13.88 2.13 -8.19
C GLU A 14 13.64 1.48 -9.56
N ARG A 15 14.60 1.55 -10.49
CA ARG A 15 14.46 0.91 -11.80
C ARG A 15 14.32 -0.61 -11.70
N ILE A 16 15.05 -1.24 -10.77
CA ILE A 16 14.95 -2.68 -10.52
C ILE A 16 13.58 -3.04 -9.96
N ALA A 17 13.09 -2.30 -8.96
CA ALA A 17 11.77 -2.51 -8.39
C ALA A 17 10.67 -2.35 -9.46
N GLN A 18 10.73 -1.28 -10.27
CA GLN A 18 9.78 -1.02 -11.35
C GLN A 18 9.76 -2.17 -12.37
N ARG A 19 10.94 -2.60 -12.83
CA ARG A 19 11.05 -3.70 -13.78
C ARG A 19 10.53 -5.00 -13.20
N PHE A 20 10.82 -5.29 -11.93
CA PHE A 20 10.36 -6.50 -11.25
C PHE A 20 8.83 -6.58 -11.21
N THR A 21 8.13 -5.48 -10.93
CA THR A 21 6.65 -5.48 -10.91
C THR A 21 6.02 -5.79 -12.27
N GLY A 22 6.68 -5.44 -13.37
CA GLY A 22 6.22 -5.74 -14.73
C GLY A 22 6.50 -7.17 -15.21
N LEU A 23 7.20 -8.00 -14.44
CA LEU A 23 7.55 -9.36 -14.86
C LEU A 23 6.37 -10.34 -14.68
N PRO A 24 6.25 -11.35 -15.57
CA PRO A 24 5.39 -12.52 -15.35
C PRO A 24 5.61 -13.14 -13.96
N VAL A 25 4.54 -13.69 -13.38
CA VAL A 25 4.56 -14.27 -12.02
C VAL A 25 5.66 -15.31 -11.85
N GLU A 26 5.85 -16.19 -12.84
CA GLU A 26 6.88 -17.24 -12.79
C GLU A 26 8.30 -16.67 -12.77
N GLN A 27 8.57 -15.60 -13.52
CA GLN A 27 9.88 -14.93 -13.51
C GLN A 27 10.12 -14.23 -12.16
N ARG A 28 9.10 -13.60 -11.58
CA ARG A 28 9.19 -13.02 -10.23
C ARG A 28 9.51 -14.09 -9.19
N ARG A 29 8.85 -15.26 -9.25
CA ARG A 29 9.12 -16.39 -8.35
C ARG A 29 10.56 -16.88 -8.43
N GLN A 30 11.07 -17.07 -9.66
CA GLN A 30 12.45 -17.51 -9.87
C GLN A 30 13.47 -16.51 -9.32
N ILE A 31 13.23 -15.21 -9.48
CA ILE A 31 14.10 -14.16 -8.94
C ILE A 31 14.08 -14.17 -7.41
N LEU A 32 12.89 -14.27 -6.79
CA LEU A 32 12.76 -14.32 -5.33
C LEU A 32 13.48 -15.54 -4.74
N ALA A 33 13.38 -16.71 -5.40
CA ALA A 33 14.09 -17.92 -5.00
C ALA A 33 15.63 -17.71 -5.05
N LYS A 34 16.15 -17.18 -6.15
CA LYS A 34 17.59 -16.89 -6.28
C LYS A 34 18.09 -15.83 -5.29
N MET A 35 17.27 -14.83 -4.97
CA MET A 35 17.63 -13.83 -3.96
C MET A 35 17.72 -14.44 -2.56
N HIS A 36 16.81 -15.35 -2.23
CA HIS A 36 16.86 -16.10 -0.97
C HIS A 36 18.13 -16.94 -0.86
N GLU A 37 18.51 -17.66 -1.93
CA GLU A 37 19.75 -18.47 -1.99
C GLU A 37 21.02 -17.62 -1.81
N THR A 38 21.04 -16.40 -2.34
CA THR A 38 22.20 -15.52 -2.28
C THR A 38 22.29 -14.70 -0.99
N GLY A 39 21.31 -14.82 -0.09
CA GLY A 39 21.20 -14.07 1.16
C GLY A 39 20.77 -12.62 0.97
N GLN A 40 20.13 -12.31 -0.17
CA GLN A 40 19.63 -10.97 -0.49
C GLN A 40 18.13 -10.88 -0.20
N SER A 41 17.70 -9.76 0.38
CA SER A 41 16.29 -9.56 0.72
C SER A 41 15.63 -8.55 -0.21
N PHE A 42 14.49 -8.95 -0.79
CA PHE A 42 13.66 -8.06 -1.59
C PHE A 42 13.03 -6.93 -0.75
N LYS A 43 12.97 -7.07 0.59
CA LYS A 43 12.46 -6.04 1.50
C LYS A 43 13.26 -4.73 1.48
N LEU A 44 14.47 -4.76 0.94
CA LEU A 44 15.36 -3.60 0.84
C LEU A 44 15.11 -2.77 -0.41
N LEU A 45 14.32 -3.26 -1.37
CA LEU A 45 13.97 -2.50 -2.56
C LEU A 45 12.84 -1.51 -2.25
N PRO A 46 12.87 -0.31 -2.86
CA PRO A 46 11.78 0.63 -2.73
C PRO A 46 10.49 0.03 -3.31
N ILE A 47 9.35 0.47 -2.79
CA ILE A 47 8.05 0.14 -3.36
C ILE A 47 7.99 0.80 -4.74
N ALA A 48 7.90 -0.02 -5.79
CA ALA A 48 7.74 0.45 -7.14
C ALA A 48 6.41 1.20 -7.27
N VAL A 49 6.44 2.35 -7.94
CA VAL A 49 5.22 3.10 -8.24
C VAL A 49 4.53 2.39 -9.40
N THR A 50 3.58 1.51 -9.07
CA THR A 50 2.75 0.83 -10.05
C THR A 50 1.60 1.76 -10.45
N ARG A 51 1.87 2.65 -11.43
CA ARG A 51 0.93 3.47 -12.23
C ARG A 51 -0.36 3.94 -11.52
N HIS A 52 -0.40 5.24 -11.20
CA HIS A 52 -1.63 5.98 -10.84
C HIS A 52 -2.67 6.02 -11.98
N ASP A 53 -2.28 5.64 -13.20
CA ASP A 53 -3.06 5.69 -14.44
C ASP A 53 -3.77 4.36 -14.80
N ALA A 54 -3.71 3.35 -13.93
CA ALA A 54 -4.52 2.15 -14.11
C ALA A 54 -6.01 2.46 -13.87
N ALA A 55 -6.86 2.20 -14.86
CA ALA A 55 -8.31 2.41 -14.76
C ALA A 55 -8.96 1.66 -13.57
N ARG A 56 -8.32 0.58 -13.08
CA ARG A 56 -8.67 -0.13 -11.85
C ARG A 56 -7.41 -0.61 -11.13
N ILE A 57 -7.27 -0.27 -9.86
CA ILE A 57 -6.23 -0.80 -8.98
C ILE A 57 -6.76 -2.09 -8.34
N PRO A 58 -6.03 -3.22 -8.43
CA PRO A 58 -6.47 -4.46 -7.80
C PRO A 58 -6.45 -4.32 -6.27
N LEU A 59 -7.50 -4.84 -5.62
CA LEU A 59 -7.56 -4.91 -4.17
C LEU A 59 -6.41 -5.75 -3.62
N SER A 60 -5.82 -5.30 -2.50
CA SER A 60 -4.93 -6.12 -1.70
C SER A 60 -5.64 -7.36 -1.16
N TYR A 61 -4.88 -8.40 -0.79
CA TYR A 61 -5.47 -9.63 -0.22
C TYR A 61 -6.31 -9.36 1.04
N ALA A 62 -5.91 -8.40 1.87
CA ALA A 62 -6.68 -8.00 3.04
C ALA A 62 -8.03 -7.38 2.65
N GLN A 63 -8.03 -6.48 1.67
CA GLN A 63 -9.26 -5.87 1.14
C GLN A 63 -10.18 -6.89 0.47
N GLN A 64 -9.63 -7.85 -0.30
CA GLN A 64 -10.41 -8.93 -0.90
C GLN A 64 -11.10 -9.79 0.17
N ARG A 65 -10.36 -10.17 1.22
CA ARG A 65 -10.92 -10.93 2.34
C ARG A 65 -12.03 -10.16 3.06
N MET A 66 -11.80 -8.87 3.34
CA MET A 66 -12.79 -8.02 3.99
C MET A 66 -14.06 -7.91 3.14
N LEU A 67 -13.92 -7.66 1.83
CA LEU A 67 -15.05 -7.59 0.90
C LEU A 67 -15.83 -8.90 0.84
N PHE A 68 -15.13 -10.04 0.75
CA PHE A 68 -15.75 -11.36 0.75
C PHE A 68 -16.60 -11.58 2.01
N LEU A 69 -16.06 -11.26 3.19
CA LEU A 69 -16.78 -11.43 4.46
C LEU A 69 -17.98 -10.48 4.57
N TRP A 70 -17.84 -9.23 4.13
CA TRP A 70 -18.95 -8.27 4.13
C TRP A 70 -20.09 -8.71 3.20
N GLN A 71 -19.78 -9.30 2.04
CA GLN A 71 -20.80 -9.81 1.11
C GLN A 71 -21.61 -10.99 1.65
N MET A 72 -21.11 -11.71 2.66
CA MET A 72 -21.85 -12.81 3.30
C MET A 72 -22.92 -12.31 4.27
N GLU A 73 -22.68 -11.17 4.92
CA GLU A 73 -23.58 -10.55 5.89
C GLU A 73 -23.50 -9.01 5.76
N LEU A 74 -24.37 -8.44 4.93
CA LEU A 74 -24.30 -7.02 4.56
C LEU A 74 -24.49 -6.07 5.75
N ASP A 75 -25.23 -6.49 6.77
CA ASP A 75 -25.53 -5.71 7.98
C ASP A 75 -24.47 -5.91 9.10
N ASN A 76 -23.37 -6.62 8.82
CA ASN A 76 -22.35 -6.92 9.81
C ASN A 76 -21.43 -5.70 10.05
N ALA A 77 -21.41 -5.22 11.30
CA ALA A 77 -20.59 -4.09 11.75
C ALA A 77 -19.15 -4.47 12.18
N ALA A 78 -18.71 -5.72 12.02
CA ALA A 78 -17.43 -6.20 12.53
C ALA A 78 -16.19 -5.44 12.01
N TYR A 79 -16.29 -4.77 10.85
CA TYR A 79 -15.22 -3.95 10.28
C TYR A 79 -15.43 -2.44 10.44
N ASN A 80 -16.49 -2.01 11.14
CA ASN A 80 -16.65 -0.61 11.50
C ASN A 80 -15.67 -0.26 12.64
N VAL A 81 -14.96 0.86 12.50
CA VAL A 81 -14.03 1.37 13.52
C VAL A 81 -14.57 2.70 14.06
N PRO A 82 -15.66 2.68 14.85
CA PRO A 82 -16.21 3.91 15.42
C PRO A 82 -15.22 4.50 16.44
N MET A 83 -14.99 5.80 16.34
CA MET A 83 -14.18 6.54 17.29
C MET A 83 -14.89 7.84 17.68
N ALA A 84 -14.81 8.22 18.95
CA ALA A 84 -15.32 9.47 19.47
C ALA A 84 -14.22 10.20 20.23
N VAL A 85 -14.14 11.52 20.05
CA VAL A 85 -13.19 12.38 20.75
C VAL A 85 -13.93 13.47 21.51
N ARG A 86 -13.47 13.77 22.72
CA ARG A 86 -13.99 14.87 23.53
C ARG A 86 -13.05 16.07 23.38
N LEU A 87 -13.57 17.17 22.89
CA LEU A 87 -12.85 18.44 22.77
C LEU A 87 -13.31 19.38 23.91
N ASN A 88 -12.38 20.08 24.53
CA ASN A 88 -12.66 21.04 25.59
C ASN A 88 -12.30 22.45 25.10
N GLY A 89 -13.15 23.42 25.39
CA GLY A 89 -12.99 24.81 24.95
C GLY A 89 -13.83 25.18 23.73
N PRO A 90 -13.67 26.40 23.21
CA PRO A 90 -14.41 26.86 22.02
C PRO A 90 -13.99 26.05 20.79
N LEU A 91 -14.97 25.51 20.07
CA LEU A 91 -14.76 24.77 18.83
C LEU A 91 -15.15 25.62 17.63
N ASP A 92 -14.19 25.92 16.76
CA ASP A 92 -14.46 26.42 15.42
C ASP A 92 -14.92 25.26 14.53
N ARG A 93 -16.24 25.19 14.30
CA ARG A 93 -16.86 24.14 13.49
C ARG A 93 -16.51 24.25 12.01
N GLN A 94 -16.29 25.47 11.51
CA GLN A 94 -15.98 25.70 10.11
C GLN A 94 -14.55 25.24 9.82
N ALA A 95 -13.61 25.56 10.71
CA ALA A 95 -12.25 25.06 10.63
C ALA A 95 -12.19 23.53 10.73
N LEU A 96 -12.97 22.92 11.63
CA LEU A 96 -13.04 21.46 11.74
C LEU A 96 -13.57 20.81 10.45
N SER A 97 -14.67 21.34 9.89
CA SER A 97 -15.23 20.82 8.63
C SER A 97 -14.20 20.91 7.51
N ALA A 98 -13.57 22.09 7.33
CA ALA A 98 -12.57 22.29 6.30
C ALA A 98 -11.36 21.35 6.46
N ALA A 99 -10.92 21.08 7.69
CA ALA A 99 -9.83 20.15 7.96
C ALA A 99 -10.20 18.71 7.58
N LEU A 100 -11.43 18.27 7.86
CA LEU A 100 -11.93 16.95 7.47
C LEU A 100 -12.06 16.84 5.94
N ASP A 101 -12.59 17.88 5.28
CA ASP A 101 -12.70 17.93 3.81
C ASP A 101 -11.31 17.81 3.15
N GLN A 102 -10.31 18.50 3.70
CA GLN A 102 -8.92 18.39 3.23
C GLN A 102 -8.33 17.00 3.45
N LEU A 103 -8.70 16.32 4.54
CA LEU A 103 -8.26 14.95 4.82
C LEU A 103 -8.84 13.98 3.78
N VAL A 104 -10.13 14.11 3.44
CA VAL A 104 -10.75 13.31 2.36
C VAL A 104 -10.06 13.58 1.02
N LEU A 105 -9.85 14.85 0.65
CA LEU A 105 -9.19 15.21 -0.61
C LEU A 105 -7.73 14.70 -0.70
N ARG A 106 -7.03 14.60 0.43
CA ARG A 106 -5.63 14.17 0.49
C ARG A 106 -5.47 12.66 0.36
N HIS A 107 -6.42 11.88 0.85
CA HIS A 107 -6.30 10.43 0.99
C HIS A 107 -7.17 9.71 -0.04
N GLU A 108 -6.55 9.16 -1.08
CA GLU A 108 -7.23 8.42 -2.17
C GLU A 108 -8.13 7.26 -1.68
N THR A 109 -7.96 6.78 -0.45
CA THR A 109 -8.73 5.68 0.14
C THR A 109 -10.04 6.11 0.81
N LEU A 110 -10.26 7.41 1.01
CA LEU A 110 -11.46 7.99 1.63
C LEU A 110 -12.36 8.60 0.56
#